data_AF-A0AAV5KUC1-F1
#
_entry.id   AF-A0AAV5KUC1-F1
#
_cell.length_a   1.000
_cell.length_b   1.000
_cell.length_c   1.000
_cell.angle_alpha   90.00
_cell.angle_beta   90.00
_cell.angle_gamma   90.00
#
_symmetry.space_group_name_H-M   'P 1'
#
loop_
_entity.id
_entity.type
_entity.pdbx_description
1 polymer ?
#
loop_
_entity_poly.entity_id
_entity_poly.type
_entity_poly.pdbx_seq_one_letter_code
_entity_poly.pdbx_strand_id
1 'polypeptide(L)'
;MSPSTVIVLALMLIFAGYATADFSRICLDNCEKKCTDPKTQEACHQDCVRKCIPPNISDANDVYYCKVGCAIDQCTQFGKDVRKVGSCVDNCFSNICGKHS
;
A
#
# COMPACT_ATOMS: atom_id res chain seq x y z
N MET A 1 20.32 0.58 20.00
CA MET A 1 19.05 -0.08 19.62
C MET A 1 18.94 -1.36 20.42
N SER A 2 17.90 -1.53 21.25
CA SER A 2 17.77 -2.74 22.09
C SER A 2 17.38 -3.94 21.22
N PRO A 3 17.86 -5.17 21.49
CA PRO A 3 17.48 -6.36 20.72
C PRO A 3 15.96 -6.54 20.61
N SER A 4 15.21 -6.13 21.65
CA SER A 4 13.75 -6.13 21.66
C SER A 4 13.14 -5.21 20.59
N THR A 5 13.76 -4.07 20.29
CA THR A 5 13.27 -3.11 19.29
C THR A 5 13.44 -3.66 17.87
N VAL A 6 14.54 -4.38 17.63
CA VAL A 6 14.84 -5.01 16.32
C VAL A 6 13.84 -6.13 16.03
N ILE A 7 13.50 -6.95 17.04
CA ILE A 7 12.54 -8.05 16.90
C ILE A 7 11.13 -7.52 16.61
N VAL A 8 10.70 -6.46 17.30
CA VAL A 8 9.37 -5.86 17.07
C VAL A 8 9.27 -5.26 15.66
N LEU A 9 10.31 -4.57 15.19
CA LEU A 9 10.36 -4.05 13.82
C LEU A 9 10.33 -5.18 12.77
N ALA A 10 11.08 -6.26 12.99
CA ALA A 10 11.07 -7.41 12.10
C ALA A 10 9.69 -8.08 12.03
N LEU A 11 9.02 -8.27 13.18
CA LEU A 11 7.67 -8.82 13.24
C LEU A 11 6.66 -7.93 12.50
N MET A 12 6.69 -6.62 12.69
CA MET A 12 5.81 -5.67 11.99
C MET A 12 5.95 -5.77 10.46
N LEU A 13 7.18 -5.88 9.95
CA LEU A 13 7.44 -6.02 8.51
C LEU A 13 6.90 -7.34 7.95
N ILE A 14 7.02 -8.44 8.69
CA ILE A 14 6.49 -9.75 8.29
C ILE A 14 4.95 -9.73 8.25
N PHE A 15 4.29 -9.16 9.25
CA PHE A 15 2.83 -9.06 9.28
C PHE A 15 2.28 -8.13 8.20
N ALA A 16 2.97 -7.01 7.92
CA ALA A 16 2.63 -6.14 6.80
C ALA A 16 2.72 -6.88 5.46
N GLY A 17 3.77 -7.69 5.27
CA GLY A 17 3.92 -8.54 4.08
C GLY A 17 2.82 -9.60 3.94
N TYR A 18 2.48 -10.29 5.02
CA TYR A 18 1.45 -11.34 5.00
C TYR A 18 0.05 -10.79 4.69
N ALA A 19 -0.32 -9.67 5.30
CA ALA A 19 -1.59 -9.01 5.04
C ALA A 19 -1.72 -8.56 3.57
N THR A 20 -0.63 -8.11 2.94
CA THR A 20 -0.65 -7.70 1.54
C THR A 20 -0.77 -8.86 0.56
N ALA A 21 -0.20 -10.03 0.85
CA ALA A 21 -0.26 -11.20 -0.02
C ALA A 21 -1.66 -11.84 -0.07
N ASP A 22 -2.28 -12.05 1.10
CA ASP A 22 -3.65 -12.58 1.19
C ASP A 22 -4.67 -11.61 0.59
N PHE A 23 -4.52 -10.32 0.87
CA PHE A 23 -5.39 -9.29 0.29
C PHE A 23 -5.31 -9.23 -1.24
N SER A 24 -4.10 -9.28 -1.81
CA SER A 24 -3.90 -9.22 -3.27
C SER A 24 -4.56 -10.41 -3.96
N ARG A 25 -4.45 -11.60 -3.37
CA ARG A 25 -5.06 -12.83 -3.91
C ARG A 25 -6.58 -12.81 -3.84
N ILE A 26 -7.15 -12.42 -2.70
CA ILE A 26 -8.61 -12.32 -2.52
C ILE A 26 -9.19 -11.22 -3.42
N CYS A 27 -8.48 -10.10 -3.57
CA CYS A 27 -8.88 -9.03 -4.48
C CYS A 27 -8.89 -9.52 -5.93
N LEU A 28 -7.83 -10.19 -6.38
CA LEU A 28 -7.70 -10.66 -7.76
C LEU A 28 -8.82 -11.66 -8.10
N ASP A 29 -9.04 -12.66 -7.23
CA ASP A 29 -10.06 -13.69 -7.42
C ASP A 29 -11.48 -13.10 -7.49
N ASN A 30 -11.79 -12.12 -6.63
CA ASN A 30 -13.08 -11.43 -6.65
C ASN A 30 -13.25 -10.50 -7.86
N CYS A 31 -12.17 -9.96 -8.39
CA CYS A 31 -12.19 -9.12 -9.58
C CYS A 31 -12.39 -9.97 -10.84
N GLU A 32 -11.64 -11.07 -10.98
CA GLU A 32 -11.72 -11.96 -12.14
C GLU A 32 -13.08 -12.66 -12.28
N LYS A 33 -13.77 -12.94 -11.17
CA LYS A 33 -15.15 -13.45 -11.20
C LYS A 33 -16.13 -12.55 -11.96
N LYS A 34 -15.80 -11.26 -12.11
CA LYS A 34 -16.61 -10.30 -12.87
C LYS A 34 -16.24 -10.27 -14.36
N CYS A 35 -15.15 -10.93 -14.75
CA CYS A 35 -14.71 -11.08 -16.14
C CYS A 35 -15.49 -12.22 -16.81
N THR A 36 -16.74 -11.97 -17.18
CA THR A 36 -17.63 -12.97 -17.78
C THR A 36 -17.56 -13.03 -19.31
N ASP A 37 -17.01 -12.00 -19.95
CA ASP A 37 -16.88 -11.93 -21.40
C ASP A 37 -15.54 -12.53 -21.87
N PRO A 38 -15.56 -13.64 -22.63
CA PRO A 38 -14.34 -14.31 -23.10
C PRO A 38 -13.53 -13.46 -24.08
N LYS A 39 -14.13 -12.47 -24.76
CA LYS A 39 -13.40 -11.59 -25.69
C LYS A 39 -12.57 -10.52 -24.97
N THR A 40 -12.93 -10.20 -23.73
CA THR A 40 -12.27 -9.16 -22.93
C THR A 40 -11.58 -9.72 -21.70
N GLN A 41 -11.56 -11.05 -21.54
CA GLN A 41 -10.99 -11.75 -20.39
C GLN A 41 -9.55 -11.35 -20.10
N GLU A 42 -8.71 -11.23 -21.13
CA GLU A 42 -7.30 -10.85 -20.97
C GLU A 42 -7.14 -9.40 -20.51
N ALA A 43 -7.90 -8.47 -21.11
CA ALA A 43 -7.91 -7.06 -20.70
C ALA A 43 -8.48 -6.89 -19.28
N CYS A 44 -9.51 -7.67 -18.94
CA CYS A 44 -10.14 -7.67 -17.63
C CYS A 44 -9.18 -8.23 -16.55
N HIS A 45 -8.47 -9.32 -16.85
CA HIS A 45 -7.41 -9.84 -15.99
C HIS A 45 -6.33 -8.78 -15.72
N GLN A 46 -5.86 -8.08 -16.77
CA GLN A 46 -4.85 -7.02 -16.60
C GLN A 46 -5.36 -5.85 -15.76
N ASP A 47 -6.63 -5.46 -15.90
CA ASP A 47 -7.25 -4.43 -15.06
C ASP A 47 -7.34 -4.87 -13.59
N CYS A 48 -7.72 -6.13 -13.36
CA CYS A 48 -7.74 -6.73 -12.02
C CYS A 48 -6.35 -6.78 -11.39
N VAL A 49 -5.32 -7.16 -12.13
CA VAL A 49 -3.93 -7.13 -11.67
C VAL A 49 -3.51 -5.71 -11.27
N ARG A 50 -3.80 -4.69 -12.08
CA ARG A 50 -3.46 -3.29 -11.75
C ARG A 50 -4.18 -2.77 -10.51
N LYS A 51 -5.42 -3.19 -10.27
CA LYS A 51 -6.23 -2.75 -9.12
C LYS A 51 -5.84 -3.47 -7.83
N CYS A 52 -5.47 -4.75 -7.92
CA CYS A 52 -5.30 -5.61 -6.77
C CYS A 52 -3.84 -5.83 -6.37
N ILE A 53 -2.91 -5.78 -7.32
CA ILE A 53 -1.48 -5.91 -7.06
C ILE A 53 -0.92 -4.49 -7.05
N PRO A 54 -0.47 -3.98 -5.89
CA PRO A 54 0.25 -2.70 -5.88
C PRO A 54 1.45 -2.82 -6.82
N PRO A 55 1.77 -1.78 -7.60
CA PRO A 55 2.95 -1.79 -8.47
C PRO A 55 4.16 -2.21 -7.64
N ASN A 56 5.00 -3.10 -8.21
CA ASN A 56 6.21 -3.60 -7.56
C ASN A 56 6.91 -2.47 -6.83
N ILE A 57 7.38 -2.73 -5.60
CA ILE A 57 8.13 -1.76 -4.79
C ILE A 57 9.42 -1.31 -5.53
N SER A 58 9.89 -2.07 -6.51
CA SER A 58 10.98 -1.68 -7.43
C SER A 58 10.61 -0.53 -8.38
N ASP A 59 9.31 -0.29 -8.59
CA ASP A 59 8.69 0.83 -9.32
C ASP A 59 8.09 1.86 -8.35
N ALA A 60 8.41 1.75 -7.05
CA ALA A 60 8.10 2.76 -6.05
C ALA A 60 8.90 4.01 -6.41
N ASN A 61 8.31 4.82 -7.28
CA ASN A 61 8.73 6.17 -7.62
C ASN A 61 9.12 6.92 -6.34
N ASP A 62 10.01 7.91 -6.45
CA ASP A 62 10.34 8.86 -5.36
C ASP A 62 9.09 9.38 -4.65
N VAL A 63 7.98 9.48 -5.38
CA VAL A 63 6.65 9.80 -4.88
C VAL A 63 6.17 8.85 -3.77
N TYR A 64 6.33 7.52 -3.92
CA TYR A 64 5.94 6.55 -2.89
C TYR A 64 6.83 6.66 -1.65
N TYR A 65 8.16 6.73 -1.83
CA TYR A 65 9.09 6.89 -0.72
C TYR A 65 8.89 8.23 0.01
N CYS A 66 8.59 9.31 -0.71
CA CYS A 66 8.19 10.60 -0.16
C CYS A 66 6.92 10.46 0.69
N LYS A 67 5.88 9.79 0.17
CA LYS A 67 4.60 9.61 0.89
C LYS A 67 4.78 8.83 2.19
N VAL A 68 5.55 7.74 2.13
CA VAL A 68 5.85 6.91 3.30
C VAL A 68 6.73 7.67 4.29
N GLY A 69 7.78 8.35 3.83
CA GLY A 69 8.63 9.19 4.67
C GLY A 69 7.86 10.31 5.37
N CYS A 70 6.99 11.01 4.64
CA CYS A 70 6.08 12.02 5.19
C CYS A 70 5.18 11.46 6.30
N ALA A 71 4.57 10.30 6.07
CA ALA A 71 3.70 9.69 7.06
C ALA A 71 4.46 9.27 8.34
N ILE A 72 5.69 8.77 8.20
CA ILE A 72 6.51 8.38 9.35
C ILE A 72 6.98 9.61 10.13
N ASP A 73 7.42 10.66 9.44
CA ASP A 73 7.91 11.89 10.07
C ASP A 73 6.78 12.68 10.76
N GLN A 74 5.66 12.90 10.06
CA GLN A 74 4.63 13.84 10.52
C GLN A 74 3.43 13.17 11.19
N CYS A 75 3.10 11.92 10.85
CA CYS A 75 1.87 11.28 11.32
C CYS A 75 2.06 10.40 12.56
N THR A 76 3.29 10.01 12.89
CA THR A 76 3.58 9.16 14.06
C THR A 76 3.26 9.86 15.39
N GLN A 77 3.36 11.18 15.45
CA GLN A 77 2.93 11.96 16.62
C GLN A 77 1.43 11.82 16.94
N PHE A 78 0.63 11.40 15.95
CA PHE A 78 -0.81 11.18 16.12
C PHE A 78 -1.17 9.73 16.43
N GLY A 79 -0.22 8.82 16.66
CA GLY A 79 -0.44 7.37 16.72
C GLY A 79 -1.52 6.85 17.69
N LYS A 80 -2.00 7.66 18.64
CA LYS A 80 -3.11 7.34 19.56
C LYS A 80 -4.50 7.74 19.03
N ASP A 81 -4.54 8.54 17.97
CA ASP A 81 -5.75 9.19 17.46
C ASP A 81 -5.92 8.82 15.98
N VAL A 82 -6.53 7.65 15.75
CA VAL A 82 -6.64 6.99 14.44
C VAL A 82 -7.25 7.92 13.38
N ARG A 83 -8.19 8.79 13.77
CA ARG A 83 -8.82 9.74 12.85
C ARG A 83 -7.85 10.82 12.37
N LYS A 84 -6.95 11.29 13.24
CA LYS A 84 -5.89 12.24 12.90
C LYS A 84 -4.77 11.57 12.10
N VAL A 85 -4.44 10.31 12.41
CA VAL A 85 -3.50 9.52 11.62
C VAL A 85 -4.01 9.37 10.18
N GLY A 86 -5.27 8.96 10.00
CA GLY A 86 -5.89 8.83 8.68
C GLY A 86 -5.82 10.15 7.90
N SER A 87 -6.31 11.24 8.49
CA SER A 87 -6.28 12.56 7.83
C SER A 87 -4.87 13.07 7.52
N CYS A 88 -3.87 12.73 8.34
CA CYS A 88 -2.47 13.10 8.12
C CYS A 88 -1.85 12.29 6.97
N VAL A 89 -2.11 10.98 6.94
CA VAL A 89 -1.68 10.08 5.86
C VAL A 89 -2.32 10.51 4.54
N ASP A 90 -3.63 10.78 4.52
CA ASP A 90 -4.32 11.31 3.33
C ASP A 90 -3.67 12.60 2.81
N ASN A 91 -3.24 13.49 3.71
CA ASN A 91 -2.54 14.72 3.33
C ASN A 91 -1.14 14.46 2.74
N CYS A 92 -0.36 13.55 3.32
CA CYS A 92 0.92 13.11 2.76
C CYS A 92 0.75 12.50 1.36
N PHE A 93 -0.31 11.71 1.17
CA PHE A 93 -0.58 10.99 -0.07
C PHE A 93 -1.21 11.86 -1.18
N SER A 94 -1.87 12.96 -0.81
CA SER A 94 -2.62 13.81 -1.75
C SER A 94 -2.00 15.18 -2.02
N ASN A 95 -1.28 15.78 -1.06
CA ASN A 95 -0.76 17.15 -1.18
C ASN A 95 0.76 17.24 -1.19
N ILE A 96 1.45 16.54 -0.28
CA ILE A 96 2.87 16.81 -0.02
C ILE A 96 3.78 16.21 -1.09
N CYS A 97 3.44 15.02 -1.58
CA CYS A 97 4.27 14.28 -2.53
C CYS A 97 3.56 14.13 -3.88
N GLY A 98 3.31 15.25 -4.54
CA GLY A 98 2.87 15.30 -5.95
C GLY A 98 4.06 15.12 -6.90
N LYS A 99 3.82 14.54 -8.09
CA LYS A 99 4.84 14.43 -9.16
C LYS A 99 5.41 15.82 -9.46
N HIS A 100 6.65 16.08 -9.07
CA HIS A 100 7.43 17.15 -9.68
C HIS A 100 8.05 16.57 -10.96
N SER A 101 7.68 17.16 -12.10
CA SER A 101 8.36 16.96 -13.38
C SER A 101 9.73 17.61 -13.39
#